data_AF-A0A1H9UR86-F1
#
_entry.id   AF-A0A1H9UR86-F1
#
_cell.length_a   1.000
_cell.length_b   1.000
_cell.length_c   1.000
_cell.angle_alpha   90.00
_cell.angle_beta   90.00
_cell.angle_gamma   90.00
#
_symmetry.space_group_name_H-M   'P 1'
#
loop_
_entity.id
_entity.type
_entity.pdbx_description
1 polymer ?
#
loop_
_entity_poly.entity_id
_entity_poly.type
_entity_poly.pdbx_seq_one_letter_code
_entity_poly.pdbx_strand_id
1 'polypeptide(L)'
;MNYQAPYQQQGYYPQFQQAAPGSPATAVVAGLAALGTAAGIGGSSAYFVAEVPYASDVFELPPGLQSLVIGRLMLAALALIGAVMLFARRRAGVPVVAISAVLGVASLPLEPFVSELLRGIGLGIGDYFTALTEFNDSYTILLAVGAIAGILAFFFAVLPSTGRWLRGAARY
;
A
#
# COMPACT_ATOMS: atom_id res chain seq x y z
N MET A 1 45.57 34.96 52.79
CA MET A 1 44.12 34.89 52.49
C MET A 1 43.98 34.31 51.10
N ASN A 2 43.63 33.02 50.99
CA ASN A 2 43.47 32.34 49.70
C ASN A 2 42.04 32.57 49.22
N TYR A 3 41.89 33.31 48.12
CA TYR A 3 40.62 33.44 47.40
C TYR A 3 40.39 32.17 46.58
N GLN A 4 39.50 31.30 47.04
CA GLN A 4 38.95 30.21 46.22
C GLN A 4 37.96 30.84 45.22
N ALA A 5 38.32 30.82 43.95
CA ALA A 5 37.40 31.19 42.87
C ALA A 5 36.34 30.08 42.68
N PRO A 6 35.05 30.42 42.53
CA PRO A 6 34.01 29.44 42.27
C PRO A 6 34.11 28.93 40.82
N TYR A 7 34.27 27.61 40.66
CA TYR A 7 34.18 26.95 39.37
C TYR A 7 32.77 27.11 38.80
N GLN A 8 32.64 27.78 37.65
CA GLN A 8 31.38 27.86 36.92
C GLN A 8 31.05 26.49 36.32
N GLN A 9 30.04 25.80 36.89
CA GLN A 9 29.46 24.61 36.30
C GLN A 9 28.76 24.99 35.00
N GLN A 10 29.41 24.71 33.88
CA GLN A 10 28.87 24.89 32.54
C GLN A 10 27.78 23.82 32.33
N GLY A 11 26.53 24.21 32.55
CA GLY A 11 25.36 23.33 32.37
C GLY A 11 25.26 22.85 30.92
N TYR A 12 25.56 21.56 30.72
CA TYR A 12 25.38 20.87 29.44
C TYR A 12 23.88 20.71 29.19
N TYR A 13 23.26 21.71 28.55
CA TYR A 13 21.92 21.54 28.00
C TYR A 13 22.02 20.69 26.74
N PRO A 14 21.33 19.53 26.65
CA PRO A 14 21.29 18.79 25.41
C PRO A 14 20.65 19.67 24.34
N GLN A 15 21.41 19.95 23.28
CA GLN A 15 20.84 20.52 22.06
C GLN A 15 19.85 19.51 21.50
N PHE A 16 18.56 19.73 21.77
CA PHE A 16 17.51 19.03 21.07
C PHE A 16 17.64 19.40 19.59
N GLN A 17 18.20 18.50 18.78
CA GLN A 17 18.20 18.63 17.33
C GLN A 17 16.77 18.88 16.88
N GLN A 18 16.53 20.07 16.30
CA GLN A 18 15.23 20.43 15.75
C GLN A 18 14.82 19.35 14.75
N ALA A 19 13.78 18.59 15.09
CA ALA A 19 13.28 17.54 14.22
C ALA A 19 12.87 18.18 12.88
N ALA A 20 13.46 17.70 11.78
CA ALA A 20 13.19 18.26 10.46
C ALA A 20 11.66 18.30 10.18
N PRO A 21 11.15 19.38 9.57
CA PRO A 21 9.73 19.53 9.33
C PRO A 21 9.14 18.38 8.49
N GLY A 22 7.89 18.01 8.76
CA GLY A 22 7.18 17.01 7.96
C GLY A 22 6.90 17.53 6.55
N SER A 23 6.94 16.64 5.55
CA SER A 23 6.70 17.02 4.15
C SER A 23 5.25 16.68 3.74
N PRO A 24 4.44 17.65 3.31
CA PRO A 24 3.11 17.36 2.75
C PRO A 24 3.20 16.52 1.48
N ALA A 25 4.27 16.69 0.70
CA ALA A 25 4.45 16.00 -0.57
C ALA A 25 4.47 14.47 -0.39
N THR A 26 5.13 13.96 0.65
CA THR A 26 5.22 12.51 0.87
C THR A 26 3.87 11.90 1.24
N ALA A 27 3.02 12.64 1.96
CA ALA A 27 1.66 12.19 2.27
C ALA A 27 0.74 12.20 1.05
N VAL A 28 0.85 13.22 0.19
CA VAL A 28 0.08 13.31 -1.06
C VAL A 28 0.49 12.18 -2.02
N VAL A 29 1.78 11.95 -2.20
CA VAL A 29 2.27 10.85 -3.05
C VAL A 29 1.84 9.49 -2.49
N ALA A 30 1.92 9.28 -1.17
CA ALA A 30 1.41 8.06 -0.55
C ALA A 30 -0.10 7.87 -0.79
N GLY A 31 -0.90 8.94 -0.67
CA GLY A 31 -2.34 8.91 -0.93
C GLY A 31 -2.66 8.59 -2.40
N LEU A 32 -1.99 9.23 -3.35
CA LEU A 32 -2.16 8.95 -4.78
C LEU A 32 -1.73 7.53 -5.15
N ALA A 33 -0.60 7.07 -4.62
CA ALA A 33 -0.14 5.70 -4.82
C ALA A 33 -1.12 4.68 -4.21
N ALA A 34 -1.71 4.97 -3.04
CA ALA A 34 -2.75 4.14 -2.45
C ALA A 34 -4.02 4.10 -3.32
N LEU A 35 -4.42 5.22 -3.93
CA LEU A 35 -5.50 5.22 -4.92
C LEU A 35 -5.16 4.40 -6.16
N GLY A 36 -3.93 4.51 -6.68
CA GLY A 36 -3.46 3.67 -7.78
C GLY A 36 -3.47 2.18 -7.43
N THR A 37 -3.14 1.84 -6.20
CA THR A 37 -3.22 0.46 -5.67
C THR A 37 -4.66 -0.02 -5.64
N ALA A 38 -5.57 0.79 -5.10
CA ALA A 38 -7.00 0.47 -5.04
C ALA A 38 -7.61 0.30 -6.43
N ALA A 39 -7.29 1.20 -7.36
CA ALA A 39 -7.75 1.15 -8.74
C ALA A 39 -7.17 -0.05 -9.51
N GLY A 40 -5.87 -0.33 -9.36
CA GLY A 40 -5.22 -1.46 -10.01
C GLY A 40 -5.76 -2.81 -9.51
N ILE A 41 -5.72 -3.04 -8.19
CA ILE A 41 -6.15 -4.31 -7.59
C ILE A 41 -7.68 -4.47 -7.69
N GLY A 42 -8.44 -3.43 -7.37
CA GLY A 42 -9.90 -3.47 -7.46
C GLY A 42 -10.38 -3.58 -8.91
N GLY A 43 -9.75 -2.83 -9.81
CA GLY A 43 -10.03 -2.87 -11.23
C GLY A 43 -9.70 -4.22 -11.87
N SER A 44 -8.55 -4.82 -11.54
CA SER A 44 -8.20 -6.15 -12.04
C SER A 44 -9.20 -7.21 -11.56
N SER A 45 -9.65 -7.12 -10.30
CA SER A 45 -10.67 -8.05 -9.77
C SER A 45 -12.02 -7.87 -10.44
N ALA A 46 -12.46 -6.62 -10.66
CA ALA A 46 -13.71 -6.33 -11.35
C ALA A 46 -13.67 -6.79 -12.82
N TYR A 47 -12.56 -6.52 -13.51
CA TYR A 47 -12.35 -6.97 -14.89
C TYR A 47 -12.35 -8.49 -14.99
N PHE A 48 -11.64 -9.18 -14.09
CA PHE A 48 -11.62 -10.64 -14.03
C PHE A 48 -13.03 -11.22 -13.92
N VAL A 49 -13.85 -10.69 -12.99
CA VAL A 49 -15.23 -11.17 -12.81
C VAL A 49 -16.09 -10.90 -14.05
N ALA A 50 -15.90 -9.76 -14.71
CA ALA A 50 -16.65 -9.39 -15.91
C ALA A 50 -16.32 -10.25 -17.15
N GLU A 51 -15.07 -10.72 -17.26
CA GLU A 51 -14.59 -11.50 -18.40
C GLU A 51 -14.75 -13.02 -18.23
N VAL A 52 -15.07 -13.52 -17.03
CA VAL A 52 -15.26 -14.97 -16.81
C VAL A 52 -16.61 -15.40 -17.41
N PRO A 53 -16.62 -16.19 -18.50
CA PRO A 53 -17.82 -16.41 -19.31
C PRO A 53 -18.91 -17.28 -18.66
N TYR A 54 -18.63 -17.86 -17.49
CA TYR A 54 -19.53 -18.77 -16.77
C TYR A 54 -19.90 -18.29 -15.36
N ALA A 55 -19.37 -17.15 -14.92
CA ALA A 55 -19.65 -16.59 -13.61
C ALA A 55 -20.42 -15.29 -13.79
N SER A 56 -21.74 -15.36 -13.61
CA SER A 56 -22.58 -14.16 -13.52
C SER A 56 -22.41 -13.42 -12.19
N ASP A 57 -21.88 -14.12 -11.18
CA ASP A 57 -21.58 -13.60 -9.85
C ASP A 57 -20.26 -14.19 -9.30
N VAL A 58 -19.61 -13.44 -8.40
CA VAL A 58 -18.40 -13.85 -7.65
C VAL A 58 -18.64 -15.16 -6.87
N PHE A 59 -19.89 -15.44 -6.48
CA PHE A 59 -20.25 -16.65 -5.75
C PHE A 59 -20.29 -17.93 -6.60
N GLU A 60 -20.21 -17.81 -7.93
CA GLU A 60 -20.17 -18.95 -8.86
C GLU A 60 -18.73 -19.38 -9.18
N LEU A 61 -17.73 -18.60 -8.74
CA LEU A 61 -16.32 -18.92 -8.93
C LEU A 61 -15.89 -20.09 -8.04
N PRO A 62 -14.88 -20.88 -8.48
CA PRO A 62 -14.23 -21.85 -7.62
C PRO A 62 -13.77 -21.23 -6.30
N PRO A 63 -13.86 -21.94 -5.15
CA PRO A 63 -13.63 -21.35 -3.83
C PRO A 63 -12.28 -20.64 -3.68
N GLY A 64 -11.21 -21.19 -4.26
CA GLY A 64 -9.92 -20.53 -4.31
C GLY A 64 -9.99 -19.15 -4.97
N LEU A 65 -10.51 -19.08 -6.20
CA LEU A 65 -10.65 -17.83 -6.95
C LEU A 65 -11.59 -16.84 -6.26
N GLN A 66 -12.71 -17.32 -5.72
CA GLN A 66 -13.65 -16.51 -4.97
C GLN A 66 -12.96 -15.82 -3.79
N SER A 67 -12.21 -16.57 -2.99
CA SER A 67 -11.48 -16.03 -1.83
C SER A 67 -10.42 -14.99 -2.24
N LEU A 68 -9.74 -15.22 -3.38
CA LEU A 68 -8.74 -14.29 -3.92
C LEU A 68 -9.39 -12.97 -4.37
N VAL A 69 -10.48 -13.05 -5.14
CA VAL A 69 -11.21 -11.87 -5.65
C VAL A 69 -11.77 -11.04 -4.49
N ILE A 70 -12.47 -11.68 -3.55
CA ILE A 70 -13.04 -11.00 -2.38
C ILE A 70 -11.91 -10.39 -1.53
N GLY A 71 -10.83 -11.13 -1.30
CA GLY A 71 -9.67 -10.64 -0.57
C GLY A 71 -9.06 -9.40 -1.22
N ARG A 72 -8.85 -9.42 -2.54
CA ARG A 72 -8.34 -8.28 -3.31
C ARG A 72 -9.27 -7.08 -3.27
N LEU A 73 -10.60 -7.28 -3.35
CA LEU A 73 -11.57 -6.19 -3.21
C LEU A 73 -11.54 -5.56 -1.81
N MET A 74 -11.41 -6.37 -0.76
CA MET A 74 -11.22 -5.86 0.60
C MET A 74 -9.92 -5.06 0.74
N LEU A 75 -8.83 -5.53 0.15
CA LEU A 75 -7.55 -4.82 0.14
C LEU A 75 -7.63 -3.51 -0.65
N ALA A 76 -8.32 -3.50 -1.79
CA ALA A 76 -8.58 -2.28 -2.56
C ALA A 76 -9.42 -1.28 -1.76
N ALA A 77 -10.46 -1.73 -1.06
CA ALA A 77 -11.26 -0.89 -0.18
C ALA A 77 -10.42 -0.32 0.98
N LEU A 78 -9.56 -1.12 1.60
CA LEU A 78 -8.63 -0.65 2.63
C LEU A 78 -7.64 0.38 2.08
N ALA A 79 -7.08 0.17 0.89
CA ALA A 79 -6.19 1.13 0.25
C ALA A 79 -6.92 2.46 -0.04
N LEU A 80 -8.17 2.39 -0.52
CA LEU A 80 -9.02 3.57 -0.73
C LEU A 80 -9.32 4.32 0.57
N ILE A 81 -9.73 3.60 1.63
CA ILE A 81 -9.97 4.20 2.96
C ILE A 81 -8.69 4.83 3.50
N GLY A 82 -7.55 4.15 3.36
CA GLY A 82 -6.24 4.66 3.74
C GLY A 82 -5.88 5.95 3.00
N ALA A 83 -6.11 5.99 1.69
CA ALA A 83 -5.90 7.19 0.87
C ALA A 83 -6.78 8.37 1.34
N VAL A 84 -8.08 8.12 1.53
CA VAL A 84 -9.01 9.14 2.05
C VAL A 84 -8.56 9.65 3.42
N MET A 85 -8.13 8.74 4.32
CA MET A 85 -7.58 9.12 5.62
C MET A 85 -6.32 9.97 5.51
N LEU A 86 -5.40 9.66 4.59
CA LEU A 86 -4.20 10.47 4.35
C LEU A 86 -4.55 11.87 3.86
N PHE A 87 -5.50 12.00 2.92
CA PHE A 87 -5.98 13.31 2.45
C PHE A 87 -6.71 14.09 3.56
N ALA A 88 -7.48 13.40 4.40
CA ALA A 88 -8.10 13.96 5.60
C ALA A 88 -7.11 14.21 6.76
N ARG A 89 -5.79 14.04 6.51
CA ARG A 89 -4.70 14.24 7.48
C ARG A 89 -4.82 13.38 8.75
N ARG A 90 -5.46 12.22 8.67
CA ARG A 90 -5.61 11.28 9.79
C ARG A 90 -4.38 10.38 9.91
N ARG A 91 -3.80 10.31 11.11
CA ARG A 91 -2.64 9.45 11.42
C ARG A 91 -2.90 7.96 11.16
N ALA A 92 -4.14 7.52 11.33
CA ALA A 92 -4.56 6.15 11.04
C ALA A 92 -4.42 5.77 9.55
N GLY A 93 -4.36 6.74 8.63
CA GLY A 93 -4.20 6.47 7.21
C GLY A 93 -2.87 5.78 6.87
N VAL A 94 -1.79 6.10 7.58
CA VAL A 94 -0.46 5.52 7.34
C VAL A 94 -0.44 4.00 7.52
N PRO A 95 -0.82 3.42 8.68
CA PRO A 95 -0.81 1.97 8.85
C PRO A 95 -1.82 1.28 7.92
N VAL A 96 -2.97 1.90 7.64
CA VAL A 96 -3.98 1.33 6.72
C VAL A 96 -3.42 1.23 5.30
N VAL A 97 -2.77 2.28 4.78
CA VAL A 97 -2.10 2.25 3.48
C VAL A 97 -0.94 1.25 3.46
N ALA A 98 -0.10 1.24 4.50
CA ALA A 98 1.03 0.32 4.54
C ALA A 98 0.59 -1.15 4.53
N ILE A 99 -0.41 -1.51 5.33
CA ILE A 99 -0.94 -2.89 5.41
C ILE A 99 -1.61 -3.28 4.09
N SER A 100 -2.49 -2.45 3.55
CA SER A 100 -3.18 -2.73 2.29
C SER A 100 -2.22 -2.83 1.10
N ALA A 101 -1.18 -1.99 1.06
CA ALA A 101 -0.14 -2.06 0.05
C ALA A 101 0.66 -3.36 0.11
N VAL A 102 1.15 -3.74 1.29
CA VAL A 102 1.93 -4.97 1.46
C VAL A 102 1.09 -6.21 1.11
N LEU A 103 -0.12 -6.29 1.65
CA LEU A 103 -1.01 -7.42 1.39
C LEU A 103 -1.49 -7.43 -0.07
N GLY A 104 -1.73 -6.26 -0.67
CA GLY A 104 -2.11 -6.11 -2.06
C GLY A 104 -1.03 -6.66 -3.00
N VAL A 105 0.24 -6.26 -2.77
CA VAL A 105 1.38 -6.78 -3.53
C VAL A 105 1.58 -8.27 -3.26
N ALA A 106 1.45 -8.73 -2.02
CA ALA A 106 1.57 -10.14 -1.67
C ALA A 106 0.45 -11.01 -2.30
N SER A 107 -0.68 -10.43 -2.69
CA SER A 107 -1.77 -11.15 -3.37
C SER A 107 -1.46 -11.53 -4.82
N LEU A 108 -0.50 -10.87 -5.47
CA LEU A 108 -0.08 -11.15 -6.86
C LEU A 108 0.52 -12.55 -7.02
N PRO A 109 1.55 -12.94 -6.24
CA PRO A 109 2.12 -14.29 -6.33
C PRO A 109 1.18 -15.37 -5.81
N LEU A 110 0.17 -15.04 -5.01
CA LEU A 110 -0.79 -16.03 -4.49
C LEU A 110 -1.75 -16.57 -5.56
N GLU A 111 -1.97 -15.81 -6.64
CA GLU A 111 -2.89 -16.17 -7.71
C GLU A 111 -2.63 -17.54 -8.35
N PRO A 112 -1.40 -17.87 -8.82
CA PRO A 112 -1.12 -19.20 -9.37
C PRO A 112 -1.25 -20.33 -8.34
N PHE A 113 -1.12 -20.03 -7.04
CA PHE A 113 -1.30 -21.04 -6.00
C PHE A 113 -2.76 -21.27 -5.64
N VAL A 114 -3.59 -20.25 -5.68
CA VAL A 114 -4.98 -20.31 -5.21
C VAL A 114 -5.95 -20.56 -6.37
N SER A 115 -5.58 -20.18 -7.59
CA SER A 115 -6.41 -20.42 -8.77
C SER A 115 -6.39 -21.88 -9.18
N GLU A 116 -7.48 -22.57 -8.86
CA GLU A 116 -7.79 -23.93 -9.35
C GLU A 116 -7.84 -23.94 -10.89
N LEU A 117 -8.25 -22.83 -11.50
CA LEU A 117 -8.31 -22.67 -12.94
C LEU A 117 -6.91 -22.69 -13.58
N LEU A 118 -5.94 -21.97 -13.00
CA LEU A 118 -4.55 -21.97 -13.46
C LEU A 118 -3.87 -23.33 -13.22
N ARG A 119 -4.19 -23.99 -12.11
CA ARG A 119 -3.71 -25.37 -11.85
C ARG A 119 -4.26 -26.36 -12.88
N GLY A 120 -5.52 -26.21 -13.30
CA GLY A 120 -6.16 -27.08 -14.29
C GLY A 120 -5.56 -26.99 -15.69
N ILE A 121 -5.07 -25.81 -16.08
CA ILE A 121 -4.41 -25.57 -17.39
C ILE A 121 -2.89 -25.76 -17.35
N GLY A 122 -2.31 -26.12 -16.20
CA GLY A 122 -0.87 -26.42 -16.06
C GLY A 122 0.05 -25.21 -16.25
N LEU A 123 -0.48 -23.98 -16.07
CA LEU A 123 0.30 -22.76 -16.24
C LEU A 123 1.39 -22.66 -15.17
N GLY A 124 2.65 -22.60 -15.59
CA GLY A 124 3.78 -22.48 -14.68
C GLY A 124 3.82 -21.09 -14.02
N ILE A 125 4.44 -21.01 -12.84
CA ILE A 125 4.67 -19.72 -12.15
C ILE A 125 5.47 -18.76 -13.06
N GLY A 126 6.44 -19.28 -13.82
CA GLY A 126 7.24 -18.49 -14.77
C GLY A 126 6.41 -17.86 -15.88
N ASP A 127 5.45 -18.61 -16.44
CA ASP A 127 4.58 -18.13 -17.51
C ASP A 127 3.64 -17.03 -17.00
N TYR A 128 3.13 -17.18 -15.77
CA TYR A 128 2.31 -16.16 -15.12
C TYR A 128 3.06 -14.83 -14.93
N PHE A 129 4.31 -14.88 -14.44
CA PHE A 129 5.12 -13.67 -14.31
C PHE A 129 5.52 -13.07 -15.66
N THR A 130 5.73 -13.90 -16.67
CA THR A 130 6.00 -13.43 -18.04
C THR A 130 4.81 -12.65 -18.58
N ALA A 131 3.60 -13.20 -18.44
CA ALA A 131 2.36 -12.52 -18.82
C ALA A 131 2.16 -11.18 -18.07
N LEU A 132 2.51 -11.11 -16.78
CA LEU A 132 2.47 -9.86 -16.01
C LEU A 132 3.42 -8.79 -16.54
N THR A 133 4.52 -9.17 -17.18
CA THR A 133 5.52 -8.24 -17.75
C THR A 133 5.28 -7.87 -19.20
N GLU A 134 4.53 -8.68 -19.95
CA GLU A 134 4.24 -8.42 -21.36
C GLU A 134 3.16 -7.37 -21.58
N PHE A 135 2.31 -7.12 -20.56
CA PHE A 135 1.23 -6.13 -20.62
C PHE A 135 0.25 -6.34 -21.80
N ASN A 136 0.07 -7.60 -22.20
CA ASN A 136 -0.73 -7.95 -23.37
C ASN A 136 -2.25 -7.87 -23.13
N ASP A 137 -2.70 -7.86 -21.87
CA ASP A 137 -4.12 -7.73 -21.52
C ASP A 137 -4.35 -6.71 -20.40
N SER A 138 -5.53 -6.08 -20.42
CA SER A 138 -5.99 -5.08 -19.44
C SER A 138 -5.87 -5.61 -18.00
N TYR A 139 -6.16 -6.90 -17.78
CA TYR A 139 -6.00 -7.54 -16.48
C TYR A 139 -4.57 -7.42 -15.94
N THR A 140 -3.58 -7.81 -16.77
CA THR A 140 -2.16 -7.79 -16.40
C THR A 140 -1.63 -6.37 -16.18
N ILE A 141 -2.11 -5.40 -16.99
CA ILE A 141 -1.78 -3.98 -16.84
C ILE A 141 -2.29 -3.46 -15.50
N LEU A 142 -3.56 -3.74 -15.15
CA LEU A 142 -4.16 -3.30 -13.89
C LEU A 142 -3.46 -3.90 -12.68
N LEU A 143 -3.11 -5.18 -12.73
CA LEU A 143 -2.33 -5.83 -11.68
C LEU A 143 -0.95 -5.20 -11.50
N ALA A 144 -0.24 -4.94 -12.59
CA ALA A 144 1.08 -4.33 -12.53
C ALA A 144 1.04 -2.88 -12.03
N VAL A 145 0.06 -2.09 -12.49
CA VAL A 145 -0.19 -0.74 -11.96
C VAL A 145 -0.48 -0.81 -10.46
N GLY A 146 -1.33 -1.75 -10.03
CA GLY A 146 -1.62 -1.99 -8.62
C GLY A 146 -0.37 -2.38 -7.81
N ALA A 147 0.49 -3.22 -8.38
CA ALA A 147 1.75 -3.66 -7.76
C ALA A 147 2.73 -2.50 -7.57
N ILE A 148 3.00 -1.76 -8.64
CA ILE A 148 3.94 -0.62 -8.65
C ILE A 148 3.42 0.47 -7.70
N ALA A 149 2.14 0.81 -7.82
CA ALA A 149 1.50 1.78 -6.94
C ALA A 149 1.52 1.31 -5.48
N GLY A 150 1.32 0.02 -5.22
CA GLY A 150 1.38 -0.57 -3.87
C GLY A 150 2.77 -0.42 -3.26
N ILE A 151 3.82 -0.75 -4.00
CA ILE A 151 5.21 -0.59 -3.54
C ILE A 151 5.49 0.87 -3.20
N LEU A 152 5.11 1.80 -4.08
CA LEU A 152 5.28 3.23 -3.84
C LEU A 152 4.48 3.71 -2.63
N ALA A 153 3.22 3.27 -2.51
CA ALA A 153 2.33 3.62 -1.39
C ALA A 153 2.95 3.19 -0.06
N PHE A 154 3.48 1.97 0.02
CA PHE A 154 4.16 1.47 1.21
C PHE A 154 5.38 2.33 1.57
N PHE A 155 6.30 2.55 0.63
CA PHE A 155 7.52 3.32 0.89
C PHE A 155 7.18 4.74 1.38
N PHE A 156 6.30 5.46 0.68
CA PHE A 156 5.94 6.83 1.05
C PHE A 156 5.09 6.92 2.33
N ALA A 157 4.27 5.92 2.63
CA ALA A 157 3.50 5.87 3.88
C ALA A 157 4.42 5.69 5.10
N VAL A 158 5.42 4.81 5.01
CA VAL A 158 6.32 4.47 6.12
C VAL A 158 7.37 5.57 6.38
N LEU A 159 7.59 6.49 5.44
CA LEU A 159 8.54 7.59 5.63
C LEU A 159 8.21 8.43 6.87
N PRO A 160 9.22 8.73 7.73
CA PRO A 160 9.00 9.54 8.93
C PRO A 160 8.49 10.96 8.63
N SER A 161 8.74 11.49 7.43
CA SER A 161 8.22 12.78 6.97
C SER A 161 6.70 12.80 6.88
N THR A 162 6.09 11.71 6.40
CA THR A 162 4.64 11.53 6.26
C THR A 162 3.97 11.53 7.63
N GLY A 163 4.47 10.70 8.55
CA GLY A 163 3.97 10.67 9.92
C GLY A 163 4.15 12.00 10.67
N ARG A 164 5.28 12.69 10.47
CA ARG A 164 5.52 14.03 11.05
C ARG A 164 4.53 15.08 10.54
N TRP A 165 4.24 15.08 9.24
CA TRP A 165 3.27 16.00 8.66
C TRP A 165 1.86 15.79 9.22
N LEU A 166 1.41 14.53 9.29
CA LEU A 166 0.12 14.17 9.89
C LEU A 166 0.06 14.49 11.39
N ARG A 167 1.19 14.45 12.10
CA ARG A 167 1.26 14.87 13.52
C ARG A 167 1.04 16.36 13.69
N GLY A 168 1.57 17.19 12.77
CA GLY A 168 1.42 18.64 12.80
C GLY A 168 -0.02 19.14 12.65
N ALA A 169 -0.89 18.35 12.00
CA ALA A 169 -2.31 18.68 11.86
C ALA A 169 -3.12 18.57 13.16
N ALA A 170 -2.65 17.80 14.16
CA ALA A 170 -3.37 17.57 15.42
C ALA A 170 -3.21 18.72 16.45
N ARG A 171 -2.69 19.89 16.03
CA ARG A 171 -2.46 21.07 16.89
C ARG A 171 -3.45 22.21 16.62
N TYR A 172 -4.48 21.96 15.81
CA TYR A 172 -5.60 22.85 15.55
C TYR A 172 -6.89 22.06 15.75
#